data_AF-A0A674CBL3-F1
#
_entry.id   AF-A0A674CBL3-F1
#
_cell.length_a   1.000
_cell.length_b   1.000
_cell.length_c   1.000
_cell.angle_alpha   90.00
_cell.angle_beta   90.00
_cell.angle_gamma   90.00
#
_symmetry.space_group_name_H-M   'P 1'
#
loop_
_entity.id
_entity.type
_entity.pdbx_description
1 polymer ?
#
loop_
_entity_poly.entity_id
_entity_poly.type
_entity_poly.pdbx_seq_one_letter_code
_entity_poly.pdbx_strand_id
1 'polypeptide(L)'
;MAASSNSSLSGSSVSSDPEDYQPPIWKSYLYRLQQEAPRPKRMTCPQEMETRPKYYGREFHGMLSRECADELLGGAEGAYLVRESQRQPGTHTLALRFGDQTLNYRLFYDGKHFVGEKRFETVHDLVTDGLITLYIETKAAEYIAKMTTNPIYEHLGYTSLLKDKMGHRLSRGHTEPRRVTFQREDSKVHTFRGPHWCEYCANFMWGLIAQGVHCSDCGLNVHKQCSKLVPSDCQPDLRRIKKVFSCDLTTLVKAHNTTRPMVVDMCIKEIELRGLQSEGLYRVSGFSEHIEDVRLAFDRDGEKADISANVYNDINIIAGALKLYLRDLPIPVITFHVYSRFIQAAKIPNPDTRLEAIHEGLLQLPPAHYETLRYLMMHLKKVTMFEKDNFMNSENLGIVFGPTLMQPPEQNALATLNDMRHQKLIIQLLIENEDVLF
;
A
#
# COMPACT_ATOMS: atom_id res chain seq x y z
N MET A 1 69.73 20.88 16.97
CA MET A 1 68.34 20.40 17.06
C MET A 1 67.58 21.03 15.91
N ALA A 2 67.30 20.24 14.87
CA ALA A 2 66.49 20.65 13.73
C ALA A 2 65.07 20.12 13.95
N ALA A 3 64.06 20.95 13.75
CA ALA A 3 62.66 20.53 13.71
C ALA A 3 62.03 21.13 12.45
N SER A 4 61.74 20.23 11.51
CA SER A 4 61.10 20.51 10.24
C SER A 4 59.58 20.53 10.39
N SER A 5 58.98 21.46 9.67
CA SER A 5 57.56 21.65 9.38
C SER A 5 56.90 20.44 8.69
N ASN A 6 55.68 20.10 9.12
CA ASN A 6 54.73 19.33 8.32
C ASN A 6 53.37 20.05 8.32
N SER A 7 52.92 20.40 7.12
CA SER A 7 51.59 20.90 6.82
C SER A 7 50.73 19.74 6.32
N SER A 8 49.55 19.56 6.90
CA SER A 8 48.55 18.59 6.46
C SER A 8 47.20 19.28 6.26
N LEU A 9 46.69 19.10 5.05
CA LEU A 9 45.42 19.60 4.52
C LEU A 9 44.24 19.20 5.42
N SER A 10 43.41 20.17 5.79
CA SER A 10 42.12 19.92 6.44
C SER A 10 41.09 19.50 5.40
N GLY A 11 40.79 18.21 5.36
CA GLY A 11 39.62 17.67 4.69
C GLY A 11 38.34 18.19 5.35
N SER A 12 37.49 18.80 4.53
CA SER A 12 36.14 19.20 4.91
C SER A 12 35.31 17.97 5.28
N SER A 13 34.94 17.91 6.56
CA SER A 13 34.05 16.93 7.17
C SER A 13 32.68 16.91 6.48
N VAL A 14 32.31 15.72 5.99
CA VAL A 14 30.97 15.38 5.52
C VAL A 14 30.00 15.44 6.71
N SER A 15 29.11 16.44 6.73
CA SER A 15 27.93 16.44 7.59
C SER A 15 26.79 15.76 6.83
N SER A 16 26.54 14.50 7.18
CA SER A 16 25.28 13.83 6.82
C SER A 16 24.30 14.11 7.95
N ASP A 17 23.43 15.10 7.78
CA ASP A 17 22.39 15.39 8.77
C ASP A 17 21.37 14.24 8.81
N PRO A 18 20.97 13.74 10.00
CA PRO A 18 20.04 12.61 10.14
C PRO A 18 18.55 12.96 9.94
N GLU A 19 18.20 14.06 9.27
CA GLU A 19 16.87 14.69 9.44
C GLU A 19 15.71 14.22 8.54
N ASP A 20 15.89 13.33 7.56
CA ASP A 20 14.83 13.10 6.56
C ASP A 20 14.10 11.73 6.65
N TYR A 21 14.12 11.04 7.79
CA TYR A 21 13.20 9.90 7.97
C TYR A 21 11.78 10.39 8.27
N GLN A 22 11.00 10.60 7.21
CA GLN A 22 9.55 10.75 7.32
C GLN A 22 8.89 9.37 7.24
N PRO A 23 8.19 8.91 8.30
CA PRO A 23 7.46 7.66 8.23
C PRO A 23 6.39 7.73 7.13
N PRO A 24 6.09 6.62 6.44
CA PRO A 24 5.07 6.61 5.40
C PRO A 24 3.73 7.05 5.97
N ILE A 25 2.99 7.85 5.19
CA ILE A 25 1.64 8.31 5.55
C ILE A 25 0.75 7.09 5.81
N TRP A 26 0.81 6.09 4.91
CA TRP A 26 -0.02 4.90 4.95
C TRP A 26 0.58 3.83 5.86
N LYS A 27 -0.18 3.46 6.90
CA LYS A 27 0.24 2.48 7.91
C LYS A 27 0.01 1.07 7.37
N SER A 28 1.07 0.26 7.37
CA SER A 28 1.06 -1.10 6.78
C SER A 28 0.65 -2.21 7.76
N TYR A 29 0.58 -1.93 9.07
CA TYR A 29 0.41 -2.97 10.10
C TYR A 29 -0.81 -3.88 9.87
N LEU A 30 -2.00 -3.30 9.68
CA LEU A 30 -3.22 -4.08 9.44
C LEU A 30 -3.22 -4.78 8.08
N TYR A 31 -2.57 -4.19 7.07
CA TYR A 31 -2.39 -4.85 5.76
C TYR A 31 -1.55 -6.12 5.91
N ARG A 32 -0.44 -6.06 6.67
CA ARG A 32 0.40 -7.22 6.94
C ARG A 32 -0.34 -8.31 7.71
N LEU A 33 -1.08 -7.94 8.76
CA LEU A 33 -1.90 -8.90 9.49
C LEU A 33 -2.93 -9.60 8.59
N GLN A 34 -3.51 -8.91 7.60
CA GLN A 34 -4.38 -9.57 6.63
C GLN A 34 -3.64 -10.59 5.77
N GLN A 35 -2.39 -10.32 5.38
CA GLN A 35 -1.58 -11.28 4.61
C GLN A 35 -1.16 -12.50 5.46
N GLU A 36 -0.98 -12.30 6.76
CA GLU A 36 -0.63 -13.34 7.74
C GLU A 36 -1.84 -14.15 8.22
N ALA A 37 -3.06 -13.66 7.98
CA ALA A 37 -4.28 -14.31 8.43
C ALA A 37 -4.41 -15.74 7.85
N PRO A 38 -4.91 -16.70 8.66
CA PRO A 38 -5.08 -18.08 8.22
C PRO A 38 -6.07 -18.15 7.05
N ARG A 39 -5.75 -19.01 6.08
CA ARG A 39 -6.61 -19.24 4.90
C ARG A 39 -7.67 -20.30 5.20
N PRO A 40 -8.87 -20.20 4.61
CA PRO A 40 -9.91 -21.21 4.79
C PRO A 40 -9.44 -22.58 4.31
N LYS A 41 -9.55 -23.58 5.19
CA LYS A 41 -9.34 -24.99 4.85
C LYS A 41 -10.68 -25.71 4.91
N ARG A 42 -11.26 -25.97 3.75
CA ARG A 42 -12.55 -26.66 3.69
C ARG A 42 -12.38 -28.12 4.10
N MET A 43 -13.04 -28.53 5.17
CA MET A 43 -13.22 -29.96 5.47
C MET A 43 -14.23 -30.51 4.48
N THR A 44 -13.82 -31.51 3.71
CA THR A 44 -14.66 -32.10 2.65
C THR A 44 -15.36 -33.31 3.21
N CYS A 45 -16.69 -33.32 3.18
CA CYS A 45 -17.49 -34.47 3.55
C CYS A 45 -17.27 -35.59 2.52
N PRO A 46 -16.86 -36.80 2.95
CA PRO A 46 -16.62 -37.92 2.05
C PRO A 46 -17.91 -38.60 1.56
N GLN A 47 -19.04 -38.34 2.21
CA GLN A 47 -20.33 -38.95 1.90
C GLN A 47 -21.16 -38.02 1.01
N GLU A 48 -21.78 -38.58 -0.04
CA GLU A 48 -22.83 -37.86 -0.77
C GLU A 48 -24.13 -37.88 0.04
N MET A 49 -24.67 -36.70 0.33
CA MET A 49 -25.89 -36.54 1.13
C MET A 49 -27.04 -36.05 0.25
N GLU A 50 -28.12 -36.82 0.17
CA GLU A 50 -29.34 -36.44 -0.53
C GLU A 50 -30.04 -35.24 0.13
N THR A 51 -29.89 -35.08 1.45
CA THR A 51 -30.48 -33.99 2.24
C THR A 51 -29.72 -32.67 2.16
N ARG A 52 -28.60 -32.61 1.42
CA ARG A 52 -27.76 -31.41 1.33
C ARG A 52 -28.51 -30.28 0.61
N PRO A 53 -28.68 -29.11 1.25
CA PRO A 53 -29.22 -27.94 0.56
C PRO A 53 -28.37 -27.57 -0.65
N LYS A 54 -29.01 -27.23 -1.77
CA LYS A 54 -28.35 -26.97 -3.07
C LYS A 54 -27.30 -25.85 -3.04
N TYR A 55 -27.43 -24.91 -2.09
CA TYR A 55 -26.52 -23.79 -1.91
C TYR A 55 -25.30 -24.12 -1.03
N TYR A 56 -25.17 -25.34 -0.51
CA TYR A 56 -23.94 -25.79 0.16
C TYR A 56 -23.14 -26.78 -0.69
N GLY A 57 -21.82 -26.62 -0.65
CA GLY A 57 -20.88 -27.51 -1.30
C GLY A 57 -20.54 -28.74 -0.44
N ARG A 58 -19.36 -29.33 -0.70
CA ARG A 58 -18.87 -30.51 0.03
C ARG A 58 -18.44 -30.19 1.47
N GLU A 59 -18.51 -28.93 1.90
CA GLU A 59 -18.36 -28.54 3.30
C GLU A 59 -19.52 -28.97 4.21
N PHE A 60 -20.67 -29.37 3.64
CA PHE A 60 -21.85 -29.78 4.40
C PHE A 60 -21.75 -31.23 4.90
N HIS A 61 -21.89 -31.41 6.22
CA HIS A 61 -21.76 -32.71 6.91
C HIS A 61 -23.07 -33.21 7.52
N GLY A 62 -24.23 -32.64 7.13
CA GLY A 62 -25.53 -33.07 7.66
C GLY A 62 -25.65 -32.84 9.16
N MET A 63 -26.44 -33.68 9.85
CA MET A 63 -26.57 -33.63 11.30
C MET A 63 -25.30 -34.17 11.98
N LEU A 64 -24.46 -33.25 12.44
CA LEU A 64 -23.20 -33.55 13.13
C LEU A 64 -23.20 -32.93 14.54
N SER A 65 -22.76 -33.69 15.54
CA SER A 65 -22.59 -33.19 16.91
C SER A 65 -21.44 -32.16 16.98
N ARG A 66 -21.37 -31.40 18.08
CA ARG A 66 -20.30 -30.42 18.28
C ARG A 66 -18.96 -31.10 18.52
N GLU A 67 -18.99 -32.22 19.22
CA GLU A 67 -17.83 -33.03 19.59
C GLU A 67 -17.19 -33.63 18.34
N CYS A 68 -17.98 -34.26 17.48
CA CYS A 68 -17.49 -34.78 16.20
C CYS A 68 -17.00 -33.66 15.27
N ALA A 69 -17.65 -32.49 15.28
CA ALA A 69 -17.18 -31.34 14.51
C ALA A 69 -15.81 -30.85 15.02
N ASP A 70 -15.60 -30.79 16.33
CA ASP A 70 -14.31 -30.39 16.92
C ASP A 70 -13.20 -31.39 16.58
N GLU A 71 -13.49 -32.71 16.63
CA GLU A 71 -12.54 -33.76 16.21
C GLU A 71 -12.13 -33.62 14.74
N LEU A 72 -13.09 -33.38 13.83
CA LEU A 72 -12.79 -33.18 12.41
C LEU A 72 -11.97 -31.90 12.15
N LEU A 73 -12.15 -30.88 12.99
CA LEU A 73 -11.51 -29.58 12.83
C LEU A 73 -10.16 -29.46 13.56
N GLY A 74 -9.92 -30.27 14.59
CA GLY A 74 -8.80 -30.16 15.52
C GLY A 74 -7.40 -30.29 14.91
N GLY A 75 -7.30 -30.68 13.63
CA GLY A 75 -6.02 -30.87 12.93
C GLY A 75 -5.48 -29.67 12.16
N ALA A 76 -6.26 -28.58 11.98
CA ALA A 76 -5.79 -27.49 11.13
C ALA A 76 -6.42 -26.11 11.43
N GLU A 77 -5.57 -25.12 11.69
CA GLU A 77 -5.96 -23.70 11.76
C GLU A 77 -6.66 -23.26 10.47
N GLY A 78 -7.80 -22.58 10.60
CA GLY A 78 -8.64 -22.16 9.49
C GLY A 78 -9.53 -23.25 8.91
N ALA A 79 -9.54 -24.47 9.48
CA ALA A 79 -10.44 -25.53 9.08
C ALA A 79 -11.91 -25.14 9.31
N TYR A 80 -12.79 -25.50 8.39
CA TYR A 80 -14.22 -25.25 8.57
C TYR A 80 -15.11 -26.31 7.92
N LEU A 81 -16.32 -26.44 8.47
CA LEU A 81 -17.41 -27.25 7.94
C LEU A 81 -18.77 -26.62 8.25
N VAL A 82 -19.79 -27.02 7.49
CA VAL A 82 -21.19 -26.67 7.75
C VAL A 82 -21.91 -27.92 8.26
N ARG A 83 -22.67 -27.78 9.33
CA ARG A 83 -23.48 -28.85 9.91
C ARG A 83 -24.89 -28.38 10.21
N GLU A 84 -25.84 -29.30 10.20
CA GLU A 84 -27.20 -29.08 10.67
C GLU A 84 -27.28 -29.24 12.19
N SER A 85 -28.10 -28.40 12.83
CA SER A 85 -28.30 -28.43 14.28
C SER A 85 -29.17 -29.61 14.70
N GLN A 86 -28.64 -30.47 15.57
CA GLN A 86 -29.41 -31.54 16.21
C GLN A 86 -30.56 -31.03 17.10
N ARG A 87 -30.47 -29.79 17.59
CA ARG A 87 -31.49 -29.19 18.47
C ARG A 87 -32.62 -28.53 17.70
N GLN A 88 -32.36 -28.05 16.48
CA GLN A 88 -33.34 -27.34 15.66
C GLN A 88 -33.14 -27.74 14.19
N PRO A 89 -33.89 -28.76 13.70
CA PRO A 89 -33.86 -29.17 12.31
C PRO A 89 -34.09 -28.00 11.35
N GLY A 90 -33.41 -28.01 10.20
CA GLY A 90 -33.42 -26.93 9.21
C GLY A 90 -32.56 -25.72 9.56
N THR A 91 -31.92 -25.68 10.74
CA THR A 91 -30.95 -24.63 11.10
C THR A 91 -29.52 -25.12 10.89
N HIS A 92 -28.75 -24.35 10.12
CA HIS A 92 -27.37 -24.66 9.77
C HIS A 92 -26.38 -23.86 10.62
N THR A 93 -25.24 -24.48 10.95
CA THR A 93 -24.15 -23.89 11.73
C THR A 93 -22.84 -24.04 10.97
N LEU A 94 -22.11 -22.95 10.83
CA LEU A 94 -20.71 -22.95 10.42
C LEU A 94 -19.84 -23.24 11.66
N ALA A 95 -19.09 -24.32 11.62
CA ALA A 95 -18.04 -24.61 12.60
C ALA A 95 -16.69 -24.24 11.98
N LEU A 96 -15.93 -23.39 12.66
CA LEU A 96 -14.67 -22.82 12.20
C LEU A 96 -13.60 -22.95 13.27
N ARG A 97 -12.45 -23.55 12.92
CA ARG A 97 -11.28 -23.62 13.79
C ARG A 97 -10.49 -22.31 13.70
N PHE A 98 -10.31 -21.68 14.85
CA PHE A 98 -9.46 -20.50 14.98
C PHE A 98 -8.74 -20.54 16.33
N GLY A 99 -7.41 -20.55 16.30
CA GLY A 99 -6.58 -20.96 17.42
C GLY A 99 -6.93 -22.38 17.91
N ASP A 100 -6.88 -22.57 19.23
CA ASP A 100 -7.18 -23.86 19.86
C ASP A 100 -8.68 -24.11 20.09
N GLN A 101 -9.55 -23.34 19.44
CA GLN A 101 -10.99 -23.36 19.66
C GLN A 101 -11.80 -23.52 18.37
N THR A 102 -12.92 -24.25 18.47
CA THR A 102 -13.92 -24.34 17.42
C THR A 102 -15.05 -23.35 17.66
N LEU A 103 -15.09 -22.31 16.84
CA LEU A 103 -16.11 -21.27 16.85
C LEU A 103 -17.34 -21.75 16.06
N ASN A 104 -18.53 -21.54 16.61
CA ASN A 104 -19.79 -22.00 16.04
C ASN A 104 -20.69 -20.80 15.71
N TYR A 105 -20.93 -20.55 14.43
CA TYR A 105 -21.76 -19.45 13.96
C TYR A 105 -23.05 -19.98 13.33
N ARG A 106 -24.19 -19.41 13.73
CA ARG A 106 -25.46 -19.71 13.03
C ARG A 106 -25.37 -19.14 11.61
N LEU A 107 -25.58 -20.01 10.63
CA LEU A 107 -25.44 -19.67 9.23
C LEU A 107 -26.82 -19.44 8.62
N PHE A 108 -26.98 -18.32 7.93
CA PHE A 108 -28.20 -17.93 7.25
C PHE A 108 -28.00 -17.84 5.75
N TYR A 109 -29.10 -17.96 5.01
CA TYR A 109 -29.12 -17.87 3.56
C TYR A 109 -30.41 -17.21 3.06
N ASP A 110 -30.28 -16.16 2.26
CA ASP A 110 -31.40 -15.47 1.59
C ASP A 110 -31.10 -15.19 0.11
N GLY A 111 -30.37 -16.11 -0.52
CA GLY A 111 -29.71 -15.92 -1.82
C GLY A 111 -28.21 -15.69 -1.67
N LYS A 112 -27.76 -15.18 -0.50
CA LYS A 112 -26.36 -15.05 -0.11
C LYS A 112 -26.10 -15.66 1.27
N HIS A 113 -24.87 -16.08 1.53
CA HIS A 113 -24.46 -16.63 2.82
C HIS A 113 -24.09 -15.53 3.81
N PHE A 114 -24.49 -15.65 5.08
CA PHE A 114 -24.11 -14.69 6.12
C PHE A 114 -24.23 -15.24 7.56
N VAL A 115 -23.42 -14.64 8.44
CA VAL A 115 -23.48 -14.82 9.90
C VAL A 115 -23.79 -13.50 10.64
N GLY A 116 -23.75 -12.37 9.94
CA GLY A 116 -23.96 -11.02 10.49
C GLY A 116 -24.45 -10.04 9.41
N GLU A 117 -23.93 -8.81 9.38
CA GLU A 117 -24.35 -7.79 8.41
C GLU A 117 -23.89 -8.10 6.97
N LYS A 118 -22.68 -8.63 6.79
CA LYS A 118 -22.06 -8.86 5.49
C LYS A 118 -22.64 -10.08 4.77
N ARG A 119 -22.90 -9.95 3.47
CA ARG A 119 -23.52 -10.98 2.62
C ARG A 119 -22.57 -11.45 1.53
N PHE A 120 -22.35 -12.76 1.45
CA PHE A 120 -21.32 -13.38 0.60
C PHE A 120 -21.93 -14.31 -0.45
N GLU A 121 -21.28 -14.39 -1.61
CA GLU A 121 -21.69 -15.30 -2.69
C GLU A 121 -21.41 -16.76 -2.33
N THR A 122 -20.34 -17.03 -1.56
CA THR A 122 -19.95 -18.38 -1.16
C THR A 122 -19.66 -18.47 0.33
N VAL A 123 -19.80 -19.68 0.90
CA VAL A 123 -19.34 -19.96 2.28
C VAL A 123 -17.83 -19.75 2.40
N HIS A 124 -17.06 -20.03 1.34
CA HIS A 124 -15.62 -19.82 1.32
C HIS A 124 -15.25 -18.34 1.54
N ASP A 125 -15.92 -17.42 0.85
CA ASP A 125 -15.68 -15.98 1.00
C ASP A 125 -16.05 -15.48 2.39
N LEU A 126 -17.17 -15.98 2.94
CA LEU A 126 -17.60 -15.70 4.31
C LEU A 126 -16.54 -16.15 5.32
N VAL A 127 -16.02 -17.37 5.18
CA VAL A 127 -14.97 -17.89 6.07
C VAL A 127 -13.66 -17.12 5.88
N THR A 128 -13.32 -16.73 4.66
CA THR A 128 -12.13 -15.91 4.37
C THR A 128 -12.20 -14.58 5.12
N ASP A 129 -13.30 -13.84 4.98
CA ASP A 129 -13.51 -12.56 5.67
C ASP A 129 -13.58 -12.74 7.20
N GLY A 130 -14.20 -13.83 7.66
CA GLY A 130 -14.28 -14.20 9.07
C GLY A 130 -12.91 -14.45 9.70
N LEU A 131 -12.06 -15.25 9.05
CA LEU A 131 -10.70 -15.54 9.52
C LEU A 131 -9.81 -14.29 9.52
N ILE A 132 -9.91 -13.45 8.49
CA ILE A 132 -9.23 -12.15 8.45
C ILE A 132 -9.64 -11.28 9.63
N THR A 133 -10.96 -11.17 9.87
CA THR A 133 -11.51 -10.35 10.95
C THR A 133 -11.06 -10.87 12.31
N LEU A 134 -11.20 -12.17 12.57
CA LEU A 134 -10.74 -12.82 13.80
C LEU A 134 -9.25 -12.61 14.05
N TYR A 135 -8.41 -12.81 13.03
CA TYR A 135 -6.97 -12.67 13.14
C TYR A 135 -6.55 -11.24 13.49
N ILE A 136 -7.08 -10.26 12.75
CA ILE A 136 -6.76 -8.85 12.94
C ILE A 136 -7.26 -8.35 14.30
N GLU A 137 -8.52 -8.64 14.65
CA GLU A 137 -9.09 -8.21 15.93
C GLU A 137 -8.38 -8.86 17.11
N THR A 138 -7.96 -10.13 17.01
CA THR A 138 -7.20 -10.81 18.06
C THR A 138 -5.80 -10.23 18.24
N LYS A 139 -5.09 -9.96 17.14
CA LYS A 139 -3.69 -9.48 17.18
C LYS A 139 -3.56 -7.99 17.46
N ALA A 140 -4.55 -7.18 17.06
CA ALA A 140 -4.45 -5.73 17.03
C ALA A 140 -5.61 -5.00 17.72
N ALA A 141 -6.36 -5.64 18.62
CA ALA A 141 -7.48 -5.03 19.34
C ALA A 141 -7.14 -3.64 19.92
N GLU A 142 -6.06 -3.55 20.71
CA GLU A 142 -5.64 -2.29 21.33
C GLU A 142 -5.22 -1.23 20.29
N TYR A 143 -4.55 -1.67 19.22
CA TYR A 143 -4.12 -0.79 18.15
C TYR A 143 -5.33 -0.21 17.39
N ILE A 144 -6.30 -1.06 17.06
CA ILE A 144 -7.54 -0.67 16.38
C ILE A 144 -8.33 0.32 17.25
N ALA A 145 -8.40 0.08 18.57
CA ALA A 145 -9.05 1.00 19.50
C ALA A 145 -8.39 2.40 19.54
N LYS A 146 -7.07 2.48 19.29
CA LYS A 146 -6.29 3.73 19.32
C LYS A 146 -6.10 4.36 17.93
N MET A 147 -6.59 3.73 16.86
CA MET A 147 -6.27 4.17 15.50
C MET A 147 -6.84 5.56 15.16
N THR A 148 -7.85 6.01 15.90
CA THR A 148 -8.51 7.31 15.69
C THR A 148 -7.93 8.44 16.54
N THR A 149 -6.99 8.16 17.45
CA THR A 149 -6.49 9.15 18.42
C THR A 149 -5.68 10.26 17.76
N ASN A 150 -4.84 9.90 16.77
CA ASN A 150 -4.03 10.85 16.01
C ASN A 150 -4.37 10.70 14.51
N PRO A 151 -5.46 11.32 14.04
CA PRO A 151 -5.87 11.24 12.64
C PRO A 151 -4.92 12.06 11.75
N ILE A 152 -4.84 11.66 10.49
CA ILE A 152 -4.09 12.39 9.46
C ILE A 152 -4.99 13.25 8.57
N TYR A 153 -6.32 13.20 8.78
CA TYR A 153 -7.31 13.87 7.96
C TYR A 153 -7.03 15.36 7.74
N GLU A 154 -6.61 16.06 8.79
CA GLU A 154 -6.30 17.50 8.75
C GLU A 154 -5.01 17.81 7.99
N HIS A 155 -4.15 16.80 7.79
CA HIS A 155 -2.84 16.94 7.14
C HIS A 155 -2.80 16.33 5.73
N LEU A 156 -3.83 15.59 5.31
CA LEU A 156 -3.90 15.02 3.97
C LEU A 156 -4.19 16.11 2.93
N GLY A 157 -3.25 16.27 1.98
CA GLY A 157 -3.07 17.46 1.15
C GLY A 157 -4.26 17.99 0.34
N TYR A 158 -5.33 17.23 0.09
CA TYR A 158 -6.45 17.78 -0.69
C TYR A 158 -7.33 18.74 0.11
N THR A 159 -7.60 18.46 1.39
CA THR A 159 -8.48 19.32 2.20
C THR A 159 -7.78 20.60 2.62
N SER A 160 -6.46 20.59 2.82
CA SER A 160 -5.65 21.78 3.15
C SER A 160 -5.22 22.57 1.92
N LEU A 161 -4.66 21.92 0.88
CA LEU A 161 -4.11 22.64 -0.29
C LEU A 161 -5.20 23.11 -1.26
N LEU A 162 -6.34 22.40 -1.38
CA LEU A 162 -7.46 22.88 -2.22
C LEU A 162 -8.30 23.94 -1.50
N LYS A 163 -8.36 23.97 -0.15
CA LYS A 163 -8.99 25.08 0.57
C LYS A 163 -8.36 26.42 0.19
N ASP A 164 -7.04 26.48 0.05
CA ASP A 164 -6.31 27.70 -0.32
C ASP A 164 -6.31 27.99 -1.83
N LYS A 165 -6.09 26.98 -2.70
CA LYS A 165 -5.92 27.22 -4.15
C LYS A 165 -7.21 27.15 -4.97
N MET A 166 -8.22 26.35 -4.58
CA MET A 166 -9.49 26.24 -5.33
C MET A 166 -10.49 27.35 -4.99
N GLY A 167 -10.46 27.90 -3.76
CA GLY A 167 -11.29 29.06 -3.37
C GLY A 167 -11.06 30.28 -4.27
N HIS A 168 -9.83 30.45 -4.77
CA HIS A 168 -9.46 31.58 -5.62
C HIS A 168 -9.76 31.38 -7.12
N ARG A 169 -9.84 30.13 -7.64
CA ARG A 169 -10.06 29.87 -9.08
C ARG A 169 -11.49 29.45 -9.45
N LEU A 170 -12.25 28.85 -8.53
CA LEU A 170 -13.66 28.50 -8.76
C LEU A 170 -14.61 29.70 -8.56
N SER A 171 -14.14 30.81 -7.97
CA SER A 171 -14.92 32.06 -7.79
C SER A 171 -15.10 32.91 -9.07
N ARG A 172 -14.78 32.38 -10.26
CA ARG A 172 -15.11 33.03 -11.55
C ARG A 172 -16.47 32.61 -12.13
N GLY A 173 -17.26 31.82 -11.41
CA GLY A 173 -18.68 31.60 -11.70
C GLY A 173 -19.51 31.91 -10.46
N HIS A 174 -20.50 32.79 -10.60
CA HIS A 174 -21.47 33.11 -9.55
C HIS A 174 -22.31 31.88 -9.16
N THR A 175 -21.83 31.08 -8.21
CA THR A 175 -22.64 30.22 -7.36
C THR A 175 -21.86 30.04 -6.06
N GLU A 176 -22.44 30.42 -4.91
CA GLU A 176 -21.87 30.08 -3.61
C GLU A 176 -21.56 28.58 -3.58
N PRO A 177 -20.37 28.15 -3.08
CA PRO A 177 -20.12 26.74 -2.86
C PRO A 177 -21.18 26.26 -1.89
N ARG A 178 -22.09 25.38 -2.36
CA ARG A 178 -23.01 24.67 -1.47
C ARG A 178 -22.14 24.00 -0.41
N ARG A 179 -22.18 24.52 0.82
CA ARG A 179 -21.70 23.80 2.00
C ARG A 179 -22.60 22.58 2.17
N VAL A 180 -22.29 21.53 1.43
CA VAL A 180 -22.91 20.23 1.64
C VAL A 180 -22.32 19.76 2.95
N THR A 181 -23.14 19.78 4.00
CA THR A 181 -22.80 19.11 5.24
C THR A 181 -22.49 17.66 4.86
N PHE A 182 -21.39 17.10 5.38
CA PHE A 182 -21.19 15.64 5.32
C PHE A 182 -22.35 15.04 6.13
N GLN A 183 -23.50 14.83 5.51
CA GLN A 183 -24.64 14.24 6.17
C GLN A 183 -24.29 12.76 6.31
N ARG A 184 -24.40 12.27 7.54
CA ARG A 184 -24.15 10.87 7.92
C ARG A 184 -24.88 9.87 7.00
N GLU A 185 -25.93 10.30 6.31
CA GLU A 185 -26.80 9.49 5.46
C GLU A 185 -26.23 9.22 4.05
N ASP A 186 -25.21 9.98 3.61
CA ASP A 186 -24.63 9.82 2.24
C ASP A 186 -23.42 8.87 2.18
N SER A 187 -22.91 8.45 3.34
CA SER A 187 -21.84 7.46 3.46
C SER A 187 -22.41 6.05 3.37
N LYS A 188 -22.16 5.37 2.25
CA LYS A 188 -22.63 4.01 2.01
C LYS A 188 -21.52 3.01 2.28
N VAL A 189 -21.88 1.89 2.89
CA VAL A 189 -20.98 0.74 3.02
C VAL A 189 -20.50 0.34 1.62
N HIS A 190 -19.19 0.21 1.46
CA HIS A 190 -18.56 0.01 0.16
C HIS A 190 -17.60 -1.17 0.18
N THR A 191 -17.57 -1.89 -0.94
CA THR A 191 -16.60 -2.96 -1.20
C THR A 191 -15.53 -2.45 -2.15
N PHE A 192 -14.35 -2.19 -1.61
CA PHE A 192 -13.20 -1.69 -2.36
C PHE A 192 -12.56 -2.80 -3.19
N ARG A 193 -12.31 -2.52 -4.47
CA ARG A 193 -11.61 -3.45 -5.38
C ARG A 193 -10.11 -3.21 -5.28
N GLY A 194 -9.41 -4.06 -4.54
CA GLY A 194 -7.97 -3.93 -4.26
C GLY A 194 -7.70 -3.30 -2.89
N PRO A 195 -6.43 -3.26 -2.45
CA PRO A 195 -6.05 -2.71 -1.15
C PRO A 195 -6.34 -1.22 -1.05
N HIS A 196 -7.08 -0.79 -0.01
CA HIS A 196 -7.41 0.62 0.22
C HIS A 196 -7.13 1.03 1.66
N TRP A 197 -6.76 2.30 1.85
CA TRP A 197 -6.47 2.88 3.15
C TRP A 197 -7.48 3.96 3.51
N CYS A 198 -7.73 4.07 4.80
CA CYS A 198 -8.65 5.05 5.35
C CYS A 198 -8.01 6.44 5.33
N GLU A 199 -8.67 7.38 4.66
CA GLU A 199 -8.25 8.77 4.53
C GLU A 199 -8.42 9.59 5.83
N TYR A 200 -8.86 8.96 6.92
CA TYR A 200 -8.93 9.60 8.23
C TYR A 200 -7.77 9.19 9.15
N CYS A 201 -7.56 7.88 9.33
CA CYS A 201 -6.56 7.35 10.28
C CYS A 201 -5.29 6.80 9.62
N ALA A 202 -5.22 6.82 8.29
CA ALA A 202 -4.14 6.26 7.47
C ALA A 202 -3.95 4.74 7.58
N ASN A 203 -4.88 4.03 8.20
CA ASN A 203 -4.79 2.57 8.36
C ASN A 203 -5.50 1.84 7.22
N PHE A 204 -5.00 0.65 6.91
CA PHE A 204 -5.59 -0.25 5.92
C PHE A 204 -7.05 -0.62 6.27
N MET A 205 -7.92 -0.66 5.26
CA MET A 205 -9.31 -1.12 5.39
C MET A 205 -9.37 -2.62 5.06
N TRP A 206 -9.38 -3.44 6.10
CA TRP A 206 -9.28 -4.90 5.99
C TRP A 206 -10.63 -5.57 5.67
N GLY A 207 -10.56 -6.82 5.25
CA GLY A 207 -11.69 -7.66 4.87
C GLY A 207 -11.86 -7.82 3.36
N LEU A 208 -12.68 -8.79 2.98
CA LEU A 208 -12.93 -9.16 1.59
C LEU A 208 -14.04 -8.30 0.96
N ILE A 209 -15.06 -7.95 1.74
CA ILE A 209 -16.16 -7.08 1.32
C ILE A 209 -16.54 -6.10 2.44
N ALA A 210 -17.20 -5.01 2.06
CA ALA A 210 -17.72 -4.02 3.02
C ALA A 210 -16.64 -3.55 4.01
N GLN A 211 -15.44 -3.25 3.52
CA GLN A 211 -14.28 -2.93 4.37
C GLN A 211 -14.39 -1.55 5.03
N GLY A 212 -15.20 -0.67 4.43
CA GLY A 212 -15.39 0.69 4.91
C GLY A 212 -16.61 1.34 4.31
N VAL A 213 -16.62 2.67 4.34
CA VAL A 213 -17.65 3.50 3.76
C VAL A 213 -17.05 4.43 2.71
N HIS A 214 -17.87 4.74 1.71
CA HIS A 214 -17.55 5.67 0.64
C HIS A 214 -18.57 6.81 0.64
N CYS A 215 -18.08 8.04 0.60
CA CYS A 215 -18.93 9.22 0.42
C CYS A 215 -19.31 9.38 -1.05
N SER A 216 -20.61 9.32 -1.35
CA SER A 216 -21.11 9.42 -2.73
C SER A 216 -20.91 10.82 -3.35
N ASP A 217 -20.70 11.84 -2.51
CA ASP A 217 -20.58 13.23 -2.96
C ASP A 217 -19.14 13.63 -3.22
N CYS A 218 -18.24 13.51 -2.24
CA CYS A 218 -16.84 13.94 -2.37
C CYS A 218 -15.86 12.80 -2.69
N GLY A 219 -16.31 11.54 -2.65
CA GLY A 219 -15.46 10.37 -2.94
C GLY A 219 -14.56 9.91 -1.79
N LEU A 220 -14.69 10.49 -0.59
CA LEU A 220 -13.90 10.15 0.60
C LEU A 220 -14.11 8.68 1.02
N ASN A 221 -13.00 7.98 1.31
CA ASN A 221 -12.98 6.58 1.72
C ASN A 221 -12.42 6.43 3.13
N VAL A 222 -13.24 5.90 4.05
CA VAL A 222 -12.85 5.75 5.47
C VAL A 222 -13.43 4.48 6.09
N HIS A 223 -12.88 4.04 7.22
CA HIS A 223 -13.50 2.98 8.02
C HIS A 223 -14.90 3.39 8.51
N LYS A 224 -15.78 2.41 8.74
CA LYS A 224 -17.11 2.61 9.33
C LYS A 224 -17.05 3.40 10.66
N GLN A 225 -16.06 3.12 11.51
CA GLN A 225 -15.88 3.87 12.76
C GLN A 225 -15.32 5.28 12.56
N CYS A 226 -14.35 5.46 11.66
CA CYS A 226 -13.77 6.76 11.34
C CYS A 226 -14.79 7.72 10.73
N SER A 227 -15.75 7.21 9.96
CA SER A 227 -16.83 8.02 9.37
C SER A 227 -17.63 8.83 10.40
N LYS A 228 -17.67 8.38 11.66
CA LYS A 228 -18.35 9.07 12.76
C LYS A 228 -17.57 10.26 13.30
N LEU A 229 -16.28 10.37 12.95
CA LEU A 229 -15.34 11.36 13.46
C LEU A 229 -14.90 12.36 12.38
N VAL A 230 -15.17 12.07 11.10
CA VAL A 230 -14.87 12.97 9.99
C VAL A 230 -15.66 14.28 10.16
N PRO A 231 -15.01 15.46 10.12
CA PRO A 231 -15.68 16.76 10.14
C PRO A 231 -16.68 16.94 8.98
N SER A 232 -17.66 17.82 9.16
CA SER A 232 -18.67 18.11 8.13
C SER A 232 -18.17 19.10 7.07
N ASP A 233 -17.02 18.84 6.44
CA ASP A 233 -16.39 19.70 5.42
C ASP A 233 -16.37 19.07 4.01
N CYS A 234 -17.41 18.30 3.69
CA CYS A 234 -17.60 17.67 2.39
C CYS A 234 -17.56 18.69 1.23
N GLN A 235 -16.73 18.42 0.23
CA GLN A 235 -16.69 19.19 -1.01
C GLN A 235 -16.98 18.25 -2.20
N PRO A 236 -18.21 18.24 -2.74
CA PRO A 236 -18.60 17.33 -3.82
C PRO A 236 -17.74 17.46 -5.09
N ASP A 237 -17.20 18.64 -5.37
CA ASP A 237 -16.32 18.86 -6.52
C ASP A 237 -15.06 17.99 -6.50
N LEU A 238 -14.62 17.56 -5.31
CA LEU A 238 -13.48 16.65 -5.13
C LEU A 238 -13.71 15.28 -5.78
N ARG A 239 -14.96 14.84 -5.95
CA ARG A 239 -15.26 13.55 -6.61
C ARG A 239 -14.84 13.52 -8.08
N ARG A 240 -14.68 14.68 -8.72
CA ARG A 240 -14.19 14.76 -10.10
C ARG A 240 -12.68 14.48 -10.18
N ILE A 241 -11.96 14.61 -9.07
CA ILE A 241 -10.53 14.33 -8.97
C ILE A 241 -10.34 12.82 -8.86
N LYS A 242 -9.67 12.23 -9.84
CA LYS A 242 -9.31 10.80 -9.82
C LYS A 242 -7.90 10.69 -9.29
N LYS A 243 -7.77 10.44 -7.98
CA LYS A 243 -6.46 10.34 -7.31
C LYS A 243 -5.55 9.33 -8.01
N VAL A 244 -4.35 9.77 -8.35
CA VAL A 244 -3.27 8.98 -8.94
C VAL A 244 -2.21 8.73 -7.87
N PHE A 245 -1.80 9.77 -7.14
CA PHE A 245 -0.94 9.67 -5.98
C PHE A 245 -1.65 8.97 -4.83
N SER A 246 -0.88 8.26 -4.00
CA SER A 246 -1.39 7.50 -2.85
C SER A 246 -2.40 6.40 -3.17
N CYS A 247 -2.56 6.03 -4.44
CA CYS A 247 -3.26 4.82 -4.84
C CYS A 247 -2.31 3.62 -4.85
N ASP A 248 -2.80 2.43 -4.51
CA ASP A 248 -2.03 1.19 -4.69
C ASP A 248 -1.59 1.03 -6.15
N LEU A 249 -0.32 0.67 -6.34
CA LEU A 249 0.33 0.59 -7.64
C LEU A 249 -0.37 -0.40 -8.57
N THR A 250 -0.66 -1.60 -8.06
CA THR A 250 -1.33 -2.65 -8.85
C THR A 250 -2.76 -2.24 -9.21
N THR A 251 -3.46 -1.60 -8.28
CA THR A 251 -4.83 -1.11 -8.47
C THR A 251 -4.88 -0.01 -9.54
N LEU A 252 -3.96 0.96 -9.49
CA LEU A 252 -3.89 2.04 -10.47
C LEU A 252 -3.60 1.51 -11.88
N VAL A 253 -2.58 0.67 -12.02
CA VAL A 253 -2.17 0.07 -13.31
C VAL A 253 -3.33 -0.72 -13.94
N LYS A 254 -4.05 -1.52 -13.14
CA LYS A 254 -5.24 -2.25 -13.62
C LYS A 254 -6.39 -1.33 -14.00
N ALA A 255 -6.64 -0.28 -13.22
CA ALA A 255 -7.74 0.67 -13.48
C ALA A 255 -7.52 1.46 -14.79
N HIS A 256 -6.26 1.77 -15.11
CA HIS A 256 -5.88 2.48 -16.33
C HIS A 256 -5.53 1.56 -17.50
N ASN A 257 -5.50 0.24 -17.30
CA ASN A 257 -5.12 -0.75 -18.30
C ASN A 257 -3.75 -0.46 -18.94
N THR A 258 -2.79 -0.09 -18.11
CA THR A 258 -1.38 0.14 -18.49
C THR A 258 -0.50 -0.94 -17.89
N THR A 259 0.82 -0.90 -18.15
CA THR A 259 1.79 -1.79 -17.49
C THR A 259 2.47 -1.12 -16.28
N ARG A 260 2.50 0.22 -16.27
CA ARG A 260 3.08 1.06 -15.22
C ARG A 260 2.32 2.40 -15.12
N PRO A 261 2.50 3.18 -14.05
CA PRO A 261 1.79 4.44 -13.84
C PRO A 261 2.23 5.56 -14.80
N MET A 262 1.27 6.39 -15.22
CA MET A 262 1.57 7.55 -16.08
C MET A 262 2.53 8.55 -15.42
N VAL A 263 2.50 8.69 -14.08
CA VAL A 263 3.43 9.56 -13.35
C VAL A 263 4.88 9.14 -13.58
N VAL A 264 5.14 7.82 -13.54
CA VAL A 264 6.48 7.27 -13.76
C VAL A 264 6.93 7.53 -15.19
N ASP A 265 6.07 7.24 -16.17
CA ASP A 265 6.36 7.47 -17.59
C ASP A 265 6.63 8.93 -17.92
N MET A 266 5.73 9.81 -17.51
CA MET A 266 5.80 11.23 -17.85
C MET A 266 6.98 11.92 -17.15
N CYS A 267 7.20 11.67 -15.85
CA CYS A 267 8.32 12.25 -15.13
C CYS A 267 9.66 11.76 -15.68
N ILE A 268 9.84 10.44 -15.90
CA ILE A 268 11.09 9.90 -16.46
C ILE A 268 11.35 10.49 -17.85
N LYS A 269 10.33 10.56 -18.71
CA LYS A 269 10.47 11.15 -20.04
C LYS A 269 10.93 12.61 -19.99
N GLU A 270 10.34 13.42 -19.11
CA GLU A 270 10.71 14.82 -18.95
C GLU A 270 12.13 14.98 -18.36
N ILE A 271 12.51 14.14 -17.39
CA ILE A 271 13.86 14.13 -16.79
C ILE A 271 14.90 13.69 -17.82
N GLU A 272 14.65 12.66 -18.61
CA GLU A 272 15.58 12.24 -19.68
C GLU A 272 15.73 13.30 -20.77
N LEU A 273 14.66 14.05 -21.06
CA LEU A 273 14.65 15.07 -22.10
C LEU A 273 15.58 16.26 -21.79
N ARG A 274 15.67 16.70 -20.53
CA ARG A 274 16.38 17.95 -20.17
C ARG A 274 17.21 17.91 -18.90
N GLY A 275 17.16 16.82 -18.13
CA GLY A 275 17.67 16.75 -16.76
C GLY A 275 18.93 15.92 -16.56
N LEU A 276 19.35 15.09 -17.53
CA LEU A 276 20.41 14.09 -17.32
C LEU A 276 21.77 14.66 -16.92
N GLN A 277 22.07 15.90 -17.31
CA GLN A 277 23.32 16.60 -16.97
C GLN A 277 23.17 17.55 -15.77
N SER A 278 21.99 17.62 -15.15
CA SER A 278 21.76 18.49 -13.99
C SER A 278 22.56 17.99 -12.78
N GLU A 279 23.40 18.86 -12.23
CA GLU A 279 24.20 18.56 -11.03
C GLU A 279 23.31 18.07 -9.88
N GLY A 280 23.68 16.93 -9.30
CA GLY A 280 22.99 16.33 -8.17
C GLY A 280 21.57 15.86 -8.46
N LEU A 281 21.25 15.47 -9.70
CA LEU A 281 19.93 14.95 -10.08
C LEU A 281 19.42 13.90 -9.06
N TYR A 282 18.17 14.01 -8.63
CA TYR A 282 17.53 13.24 -7.55
C TYR A 282 18.05 13.49 -6.13
N ARG A 283 19.29 13.95 -5.94
CA ARG A 283 19.82 14.36 -4.63
C ARG A 283 19.34 15.76 -4.24
N VAL A 284 19.40 16.71 -5.16
CA VAL A 284 18.92 18.08 -4.97
C VAL A 284 17.38 18.08 -4.97
N SER A 285 16.80 18.78 -4.01
CA SER A 285 15.34 18.93 -3.90
C SER A 285 14.90 20.24 -4.54
N GLY A 286 13.88 20.16 -5.40
CA GLY A 286 13.15 21.33 -5.86
C GLY A 286 12.25 21.91 -4.76
N PHE A 287 11.62 23.05 -5.03
CA PHE A 287 10.69 23.67 -4.09
C PHE A 287 9.50 22.74 -3.77
N SER A 288 9.30 22.44 -2.48
CA SER A 288 8.25 21.53 -2.01
C SER A 288 6.85 21.92 -2.48
N GLU A 289 6.53 23.22 -2.51
CA GLU A 289 5.24 23.71 -3.00
C GLU A 289 4.99 23.37 -4.47
N HIS A 290 6.02 23.46 -5.32
CA HIS A 290 5.89 23.10 -6.73
C HIS A 290 5.84 21.58 -6.94
N ILE A 291 6.50 20.80 -6.08
CA ILE A 291 6.39 19.33 -6.11
C ILE A 291 4.95 18.90 -5.81
N GLU A 292 4.32 19.52 -4.80
CA GLU A 292 2.90 19.30 -4.50
C GLU A 292 1.99 19.78 -5.63
N ASP A 293 2.33 20.87 -6.33
CA ASP A 293 1.58 21.32 -7.51
C ASP A 293 1.63 20.32 -8.68
N VAL A 294 2.77 19.67 -8.90
CA VAL A 294 2.89 18.57 -9.88
C VAL A 294 2.03 17.38 -9.48
N ARG A 295 2.07 16.98 -8.19
CA ARG A 295 1.17 15.94 -7.66
C ARG A 295 -0.30 16.27 -7.95
N LEU A 296 -0.75 17.46 -7.60
CA LEU A 296 -2.12 17.91 -7.81
C LEU A 296 -2.49 17.96 -9.30
N ALA A 297 -1.54 18.31 -10.17
CA ALA A 297 -1.74 18.26 -11.62
C ALA A 297 -2.02 16.83 -12.11
N PHE A 298 -1.25 15.84 -11.63
CA PHE A 298 -1.51 14.43 -11.97
C PHE A 298 -2.84 13.91 -11.44
N ASP A 299 -3.20 14.23 -10.19
CA ASP A 299 -4.46 13.76 -9.61
C ASP A 299 -5.70 14.37 -10.29
N ARG A 300 -5.57 15.59 -10.80
CA ARG A 300 -6.65 16.28 -11.50
C ARG A 300 -6.73 15.89 -12.97
N ASP A 301 -5.60 15.95 -13.68
CA ASP A 301 -5.54 15.91 -15.14
C ASP A 301 -5.03 14.57 -15.69
N GLY A 302 -4.47 13.70 -14.83
CA GLY A 302 -3.91 12.41 -15.22
C GLY A 302 -2.83 12.55 -16.28
N GLU A 303 -2.96 11.82 -17.39
CA GLU A 303 -2.05 11.87 -18.54
C GLU A 303 -1.99 13.24 -19.23
N LYS A 304 -2.94 14.15 -18.95
CA LYS A 304 -2.98 15.50 -19.51
C LYS A 304 -2.27 16.54 -18.64
N ALA A 305 -1.66 16.13 -17.53
CA ALA A 305 -0.91 17.03 -16.67
C ALA A 305 0.27 17.66 -17.43
N ASP A 306 0.35 19.00 -17.40
CA ASP A 306 1.48 19.73 -17.99
C ASP A 306 2.62 19.82 -16.97
N ILE A 307 3.68 19.05 -17.21
CA ILE A 307 4.91 19.03 -16.41
C ILE A 307 6.12 19.58 -17.19
N SER A 308 5.86 20.29 -18.29
CA SER A 308 6.91 20.78 -19.19
C SER A 308 7.76 21.87 -18.53
N ALA A 309 8.94 22.12 -19.12
CA ALA A 309 9.83 23.20 -18.72
C ALA A 309 9.13 24.58 -18.64
N ASN A 310 8.13 24.85 -19.48
CA ASN A 310 7.41 26.13 -19.48
C ASN A 310 6.66 26.39 -18.17
N VAL A 311 6.18 25.32 -17.51
CA VAL A 311 5.48 25.41 -16.23
C VAL A 311 6.47 25.24 -15.08
N TYR A 312 7.35 24.24 -15.17
CA TYR A 312 8.32 23.90 -14.13
C TYR A 312 9.75 23.92 -14.69
N ASN A 313 10.37 25.10 -14.68
CA ASN A 313 11.73 25.27 -15.21
C ASN A 313 12.77 24.40 -14.48
N ASP A 314 12.68 24.30 -13.14
CA ASP A 314 13.59 23.49 -12.33
C ASP A 314 13.25 22.00 -12.44
N ILE A 315 14.18 21.20 -12.95
CA ILE A 315 13.97 19.76 -13.13
C ILE A 315 13.91 19.00 -11.79
N ASN A 316 14.50 19.55 -10.73
CA ASN A 316 14.46 18.94 -9.40
C ASN A 316 13.03 18.90 -8.83
N ILE A 317 12.11 19.71 -9.36
CA ILE A 317 10.67 19.62 -9.08
C ILE A 317 10.11 18.32 -9.65
N ILE A 318 10.41 17.98 -10.90
CA ILE A 318 9.91 16.75 -11.55
C ILE A 318 10.56 15.51 -10.94
N ALA A 319 11.87 15.57 -10.68
CA ALA A 319 12.58 14.52 -9.95
C ALA A 319 12.02 14.34 -8.53
N GLY A 320 11.72 15.44 -7.84
CA GLY A 320 11.05 15.46 -6.53
C GLY A 320 9.66 14.83 -6.58
N ALA A 321 8.84 15.16 -7.58
CA ALA A 321 7.50 14.61 -7.77
C ALA A 321 7.52 13.10 -8.07
N LEU A 322 8.49 12.61 -8.86
CA LEU A 322 8.68 11.18 -9.07
C LEU A 322 9.05 10.46 -7.77
N LYS A 323 10.01 11.01 -6.99
CA LYS A 323 10.35 10.46 -5.67
C LYS A 323 9.14 10.45 -4.73
N LEU A 324 8.38 11.55 -4.70
CA LEU A 324 7.17 11.67 -3.88
C LEU A 324 6.14 10.61 -4.27
N TYR A 325 5.89 10.41 -5.57
CA TYR A 325 4.95 9.40 -6.06
C TYR A 325 5.29 8.01 -5.54
N LEU A 326 6.56 7.61 -5.67
CA LEU A 326 7.04 6.29 -5.25
C LEU A 326 6.98 6.11 -3.73
N ARG A 327 7.28 7.17 -2.98
CA ARG A 327 7.23 7.20 -1.52
C ARG A 327 5.81 7.14 -0.96
N ASP A 328 4.85 7.79 -1.65
CA ASP A 328 3.45 7.88 -1.23
C ASP A 328 2.62 6.63 -1.57
N LEU A 329 3.21 5.64 -2.25
CA LEU A 329 2.55 4.37 -2.51
C LEU A 329 2.20 3.66 -1.18
N PRO A 330 0.95 3.19 -1.00
CA PRO A 330 0.58 2.45 0.20
C PRO A 330 1.35 1.14 0.40
N ILE A 331 1.77 0.53 -0.70
CA ILE A 331 2.69 -0.60 -0.74
C ILE A 331 3.92 -0.13 -1.54
N PRO A 332 5.13 -0.14 -0.96
CA PRO A 332 6.34 0.30 -1.65
C PRO A 332 6.60 -0.53 -2.91
N VAL A 333 7.34 0.05 -3.86
CA VAL A 333 7.69 -0.63 -5.13
C VAL A 333 8.34 -1.98 -4.83
N ILE A 334 9.33 -2.02 -3.94
CA ILE A 334 9.80 -3.28 -3.35
C ILE A 334 8.89 -3.61 -2.18
N THR A 335 7.93 -4.50 -2.42
CA THR A 335 6.85 -4.81 -1.47
C THR A 335 7.36 -5.30 -0.10
N PHE A 336 6.54 -5.13 0.94
CA PHE A 336 6.84 -5.64 2.29
C PHE A 336 7.16 -7.14 2.33
N HIS A 337 6.56 -7.94 1.45
CA HIS A 337 6.82 -9.38 1.35
C HIS A 337 8.22 -9.69 0.80
N VAL A 338 8.70 -8.89 -0.16
CA VAL A 338 10.01 -9.09 -0.81
C VAL A 338 11.14 -8.41 -0.03
N TYR A 339 10.83 -7.38 0.77
CA TYR A 339 11.80 -6.63 1.58
C TYR A 339 12.78 -7.53 2.35
N SER A 340 12.27 -8.47 3.14
CA SER A 340 13.12 -9.34 3.98
C SER A 340 14.08 -10.20 3.16
N ARG A 341 13.64 -10.67 1.99
CA ARG A 341 14.47 -11.45 1.07
C ARG A 341 15.58 -10.60 0.47
N PHE A 342 15.29 -9.36 0.08
CA PHE A 342 16.31 -8.44 -0.43
C PHE A 342 17.34 -8.08 0.65
N ILE A 343 16.90 -7.82 1.89
CA ILE A 343 17.84 -7.57 2.99
C ILE A 343 18.73 -8.80 3.28
N GLN A 344 18.18 -10.01 3.19
CA GLN A 344 18.97 -11.25 3.32
C GLN A 344 19.96 -11.42 2.16
N ALA A 345 19.53 -11.17 0.93
CA ALA A 345 20.39 -11.22 -0.25
C ALA A 345 21.57 -10.24 -0.12
N ALA A 346 21.32 -9.01 0.34
CA ALA A 346 22.36 -8.00 0.57
C ALA A 346 23.45 -8.44 1.56
N LYS A 347 23.13 -9.38 2.46
CA LYS A 347 24.07 -9.92 3.47
C LYS A 347 24.92 -11.08 2.94
N ILE A 348 24.64 -11.59 1.74
CA ILE A 348 25.41 -12.68 1.13
C ILE A 348 26.79 -12.14 0.71
N PRO A 349 27.91 -12.73 1.20
CA PRO A 349 29.25 -12.25 0.88
C PRO A 349 29.68 -12.50 -0.58
N ASN A 350 29.26 -13.63 -1.16
CA ASN A 350 29.60 -13.99 -2.54
C ASN A 350 28.78 -13.13 -3.53
N PRO A 351 29.41 -12.38 -4.45
CA PRO A 351 28.70 -11.50 -5.38
C PRO A 351 27.73 -12.21 -6.33
N ASP A 352 28.11 -13.38 -6.86
CA ASP A 352 27.31 -14.13 -7.83
C ASP A 352 26.05 -14.70 -7.17
N THR A 353 26.21 -15.40 -6.04
CA THR A 353 25.08 -15.91 -5.25
C THR A 353 24.18 -14.78 -4.73
N ARG A 354 24.77 -13.61 -4.42
CA ARG A 354 24.00 -12.43 -4.04
C ARG A 354 23.13 -11.93 -5.19
N LEU A 355 23.67 -11.85 -6.42
CA LEU A 355 22.90 -11.43 -7.59
C LEU A 355 21.80 -12.43 -7.93
N GLU A 356 22.08 -13.73 -7.85
CA GLU A 356 21.07 -14.80 -8.01
C GLU A 356 19.92 -14.63 -7.00
N ALA A 357 20.23 -14.43 -5.72
CA ALA A 357 19.22 -14.22 -4.68
C ALA A 357 18.40 -12.92 -4.89
N ILE A 358 19.02 -11.85 -5.41
CA ILE A 358 18.32 -10.63 -5.79
C ILE A 358 17.34 -10.93 -6.94
N HIS A 359 17.79 -11.64 -7.98
CA HIS A 359 16.94 -12.03 -9.11
C HIS A 359 15.74 -12.88 -8.66
N GLU A 360 15.94 -13.87 -7.80
CA GLU A 360 14.83 -14.66 -7.23
C GLU A 360 13.82 -13.82 -6.45
N GLY A 361 14.27 -12.75 -5.78
CA GLY A 361 13.37 -11.82 -5.11
C GLY A 361 12.61 -10.92 -6.09
N LEU A 362 13.22 -10.51 -7.20
CA LEU A 362 12.54 -9.76 -8.27
C LEU A 362 11.38 -10.56 -8.86
N LEU A 363 11.56 -11.86 -9.09
CA LEU A 363 10.52 -12.76 -9.63
C LEU A 363 9.29 -12.91 -8.71
N GLN A 364 9.38 -12.47 -7.46
CA GLN A 364 8.25 -12.49 -6.51
C GLN A 364 7.52 -11.16 -6.39
N LEU A 365 8.00 -10.11 -7.06
CA LEU A 365 7.28 -8.86 -7.12
C LEU A 365 5.99 -9.03 -7.96
N PRO A 366 4.87 -8.40 -7.57
CA PRO A 366 3.71 -8.32 -8.42
C PRO A 366 4.05 -7.67 -9.77
N PRO A 367 3.37 -8.03 -10.88
CA PRO A 367 3.73 -7.54 -12.22
C PRO A 367 3.85 -6.01 -12.34
N ALA A 368 2.92 -5.26 -11.74
CA ALA A 368 2.97 -3.80 -11.75
C ALA A 368 4.18 -3.22 -11.00
N HIS A 369 4.59 -3.87 -9.91
CA HIS A 369 5.77 -3.48 -9.12
C HIS A 369 7.06 -3.82 -9.88
N TYR A 370 7.13 -5.02 -10.48
CA TYR A 370 8.27 -5.45 -11.27
C TYR A 370 8.51 -4.53 -12.47
N GLU A 371 7.48 -4.26 -13.30
CA GLU A 371 7.64 -3.39 -14.48
C GLU A 371 7.96 -1.94 -14.11
N THR A 372 7.38 -1.43 -13.01
CA THR A 372 7.70 -0.09 -12.51
C THR A 372 9.16 -0.01 -12.04
N LEU A 373 9.62 -1.02 -11.30
CA LEU A 373 10.99 -1.10 -10.82
C LEU A 373 11.97 -1.22 -12.00
N ARG A 374 11.71 -2.11 -12.95
CA ARG A 374 12.51 -2.31 -14.16
C ARG A 374 12.72 -1.01 -14.92
N TYR A 375 11.61 -0.33 -15.26
CA TYR A 375 11.69 0.92 -16.02
C TYR A 375 12.42 2.04 -15.25
N LEU A 376 12.25 2.10 -13.92
CA LEU A 376 13.01 3.01 -13.08
C LEU A 376 14.51 2.67 -13.07
N MET A 377 14.89 1.39 -12.94
CA MET A 377 16.30 0.99 -12.95
C MET A 377 16.96 1.30 -14.30
N MET A 378 16.27 1.08 -15.42
CA MET A 378 16.73 1.49 -16.77
C MET A 378 17.05 2.99 -16.81
N HIS A 379 16.14 3.81 -16.28
CA HIS A 379 16.32 5.26 -16.22
C HIS A 379 17.51 5.65 -15.33
N LEU A 380 17.60 5.09 -14.11
CA LEU A 380 18.69 5.40 -13.19
C LEU A 380 20.05 4.94 -13.75
N LYS A 381 20.10 3.80 -14.46
CA LYS A 381 21.30 3.36 -15.19
C LYS A 381 21.72 4.40 -16.22
N LYS A 382 20.80 4.96 -17.00
CA LYS A 382 21.11 6.08 -17.91
C LYS A 382 21.64 7.30 -17.16
N VAL A 383 21.07 7.67 -16.01
CA VAL A 383 21.59 8.79 -15.19
C VAL A 383 23.06 8.58 -14.82
N THR A 384 23.46 7.36 -14.45
CA THR A 384 24.87 7.05 -14.13
C THR A 384 25.81 7.22 -15.32
N MET A 385 25.33 7.12 -16.57
CA MET A 385 26.16 7.37 -17.76
C MET A 385 26.57 8.84 -17.91
N PHE A 386 25.87 9.75 -17.23
CA PHE A 386 26.15 11.19 -17.20
C PHE A 386 26.81 11.64 -15.89
N GLU A 387 27.38 10.71 -15.10
CA GLU A 387 28.02 11.00 -13.81
C GLU A 387 29.07 12.12 -13.88
N LYS A 388 29.77 12.26 -15.01
CA LYS A 388 30.78 13.32 -15.21
C LYS A 388 30.19 14.74 -15.11
N ASP A 389 28.91 14.90 -15.44
CA ASP A 389 28.21 16.18 -15.43
C ASP A 389 27.29 16.28 -14.20
N ASN A 390 26.52 15.23 -13.90
CA ASN A 390 25.51 15.25 -12.84
C ASN A 390 26.04 14.81 -11.46
N PHE A 391 27.23 14.19 -11.38
CA PHE A 391 27.87 13.67 -10.16
C PHE A 391 27.08 12.57 -9.42
N MET A 392 26.22 11.82 -10.12
CA MET A 392 25.35 10.78 -9.56
C MET A 392 25.71 9.37 -10.11
N ASN A 393 26.54 8.63 -9.37
CA ASN A 393 26.73 7.19 -9.57
C ASN A 393 25.62 6.34 -8.93
N SER A 394 25.68 5.02 -9.17
CA SER A 394 24.81 4.00 -8.58
C SER A 394 24.78 4.04 -7.05
N GLU A 395 25.93 4.30 -6.40
CA GLU A 395 26.02 4.39 -4.94
C GLU A 395 25.25 5.62 -4.40
N ASN A 396 25.44 6.79 -5.01
CA ASN A 396 24.74 8.03 -4.67
C ASN A 396 23.23 7.91 -4.91
N LEU A 397 22.82 7.32 -6.03
CA LEU A 397 21.41 7.05 -6.33
C LEU A 397 20.82 6.02 -5.36
N GLY A 398 21.59 5.02 -4.94
CA GLY A 398 21.20 4.04 -3.93
C GLY A 398 20.87 4.69 -2.58
N ILE A 399 21.59 5.75 -2.19
CA ILE A 399 21.28 6.51 -0.96
C ILE A 399 19.90 7.16 -1.06
N VAL A 400 19.58 7.75 -2.21
CA VAL A 400 18.31 8.47 -2.43
C VAL A 400 17.14 7.50 -2.56
N PHE A 401 17.29 6.45 -3.37
CA PHE A 401 16.20 5.56 -3.73
C PHE A 401 16.03 4.36 -2.79
N GLY A 402 17.04 3.99 -2.00
CA GLY A 402 16.94 2.97 -0.95
C GLY A 402 15.72 3.16 -0.05
N PRO A 403 15.63 4.26 0.72
CA PRO A 403 14.48 4.54 1.59
C PRO A 403 13.20 4.91 0.83
N THR A 404 13.31 5.31 -0.44
CA THR A 404 12.15 5.66 -1.28
C THR A 404 11.42 4.42 -1.79
N LEU A 405 12.17 3.39 -2.20
CA LEU A 405 11.64 2.18 -2.84
C LEU A 405 11.43 1.03 -1.86
N MET A 406 12.11 1.06 -0.71
CA MET A 406 12.06 0.02 0.31
C MET A 406 11.63 0.61 1.65
N GLN A 407 10.67 -0.05 2.30
CA GLN A 407 10.25 0.31 3.64
C GLN A 407 10.24 -0.95 4.52
N PRO A 408 10.85 -0.91 5.72
CA PRO A 408 10.81 -2.03 6.62
C PRO A 408 9.36 -2.30 7.06
N PRO A 409 8.95 -3.58 7.18
CA PRO A 409 7.60 -3.93 7.58
C PRO A 409 7.29 -3.57 9.05
N GLU A 410 8.31 -3.53 9.90
CA GLU A 410 8.19 -3.22 11.33
C GLU A 410 8.63 -1.78 11.63
N GLN A 411 7.88 -1.10 12.50
CA GLN A 411 8.22 0.23 13.01
C GLN A 411 9.31 0.19 14.10
N ASN A 412 10.18 -0.82 14.08
CA ASN A 412 11.35 -0.82 14.95
C ASN A 412 12.42 0.08 14.32
N ALA A 413 12.54 1.29 14.86
CA ALA A 413 13.51 2.28 14.40
C ALA A 413 14.95 1.74 14.39
N LEU A 414 15.32 0.89 15.35
CA LEU A 414 16.67 0.32 15.48
C LEU A 414 16.97 -0.70 14.37
N ALA A 415 16.00 -1.55 14.03
CA ALA A 415 16.12 -2.48 12.91
C ALA A 415 16.17 -1.73 11.56
N THR A 416 15.35 -0.68 11.44
CA THR A 416 15.31 0.20 10.25
C THR A 416 16.68 0.83 9.99
N LEU A 417 17.32 1.39 11.02
CA LEU A 417 18.64 2.03 10.89
C LEU A 417 19.73 1.04 10.44
N ASN A 418 19.69 -0.20 10.94
CA ASN A 418 20.64 -1.24 10.56
C ASN A 418 20.45 -1.72 9.11
N ASP A 419 19.20 -1.69 8.62
CA ASP A 419 18.88 -2.11 7.26
C ASP A 419 19.14 -1.03 6.21
N MET A 420 19.25 0.26 6.57
CA MET A 420 19.45 1.35 5.59
C MET A 420 20.67 1.12 4.68
N ARG A 421 21.76 0.58 5.23
CA ARG A 421 22.97 0.24 4.45
C ARG A 421 22.68 -0.83 3.40
N HIS A 422 21.84 -1.81 3.75
CA HIS A 422 21.45 -2.90 2.85
C HIS A 422 20.44 -2.42 1.80
N GLN A 423 19.51 -1.53 2.17
CA GLN A 423 18.58 -0.92 1.21
C GLN A 423 19.33 -0.13 0.13
N LYS A 424 20.30 0.70 0.54
CA LYS A 424 21.20 1.41 -0.38
C LYS A 424 21.91 0.43 -1.31
N LEU A 425 22.52 -0.61 -0.76
CA LEU A 425 23.28 -1.60 -1.52
C LEU A 425 22.40 -2.32 -2.54
N ILE A 426 21.17 -2.70 -2.16
CA ILE A 426 20.24 -3.37 -3.08
C ILE A 426 19.93 -2.48 -4.27
N ILE A 427 19.57 -1.21 -4.05
CA ILE A 427 19.29 -0.29 -5.15
C ILE A 427 20.52 -0.06 -6.03
N GLN A 428 21.70 0.10 -5.41
CA GLN A 428 22.95 0.20 -6.15
C GLN A 428 23.17 -1.00 -7.08
N LEU A 429 23.02 -2.23 -6.57
CA LEU A 429 23.22 -3.46 -7.36
C LEU A 429 22.17 -3.61 -8.46
N LEU A 430 20.92 -3.22 -8.20
CA LEU A 430 19.85 -3.22 -9.22
C LEU A 430 20.14 -2.24 -10.36
N ILE A 431 20.73 -1.07 -10.07
CA ILE A 431 21.15 -0.11 -11.10
C ILE A 431 22.36 -0.67 -11.86
N GLU A 432 23.37 -1.18 -11.16
CA GLU A 432 24.62 -1.64 -11.77
C GLU A 432 24.41 -2.80 -12.75
N ASN A 433 23.52 -3.74 -12.41
CA ASN A 433 23.28 -4.99 -13.14
C ASN A 433 21.89 -5.04 -13.78
N GLU A 434 21.33 -3.87 -14.11
CA GLU A 434 19.98 -3.73 -14.66
C GLU A 434 19.77 -4.59 -15.91
N ASP A 435 20.76 -4.63 -16.80
CA ASP A 435 20.76 -5.36 -18.08
C ASP A 435 20.75 -6.89 -17.95
N VAL A 436 21.13 -7.41 -16.78
CA VAL A 436 21.18 -8.86 -16.49
C VAL A 436 20.00 -9.29 -15.62
N LEU A 437 19.53 -8.44 -14.72
CA LEU A 437 18.52 -8.79 -13.72
C LEU A 437 17.08 -8.71 -14.24
N PHE A 438 16.84 -7.89 -15.26
CA PHE A 438 15.53 -7.62 -15.85
C PHE A 438 15.52 -7.94 -17.34
#